data_AF-A0A921B4Q5-F1
#
_entry.id   AF-A0A921B4Q5-F1
#
_cell.length_a   1.000
_cell.length_b   1.000
_cell.length_c   1.000
_cell.angle_alpha   90.00
_cell.angle_beta   90.00
_cell.angle_gamma   90.00
#
_symmetry.space_group_name_H-M   'P 1'
#
loop_
_entity.id
_entity.type
_entity.pdbx_description
1 polymer ?
#
loop_
_entity_poly.entity_id
_entity_poly.type
_entity_poly.pdbx_seq_one_letter_code
_entity_poly.pdbx_strand_id
1 'polypeptide(L)'
;KLYTMLLLRLMGVVAETNHWFSLPALLITAGSFIGVYLLVALIDSVRIASLRIVRLLYPESTYKIQQSTLINRFLAWLGPLLLVTCHFLLLRFNWFRFLETLQINQPASYATFLIIVTLLLGVWLTYRNSLPSFLRWLRNQRRPMSRRHLLDFAITGDKFAEHHQSLTLTTLFVTASIVMLGLAAVLYAFGNRTVQEETPIDLVTDYQNQDTILRKIHANGGKSKRLTNFTIKITAAQLQGPQAKKIMQGHSLPIEVISLQDYRNARQHQPNLPRLALTDKQALYVSRDFYLQRVPVQVLLQNKIQLAQPAIPNLQIVAYSRAYPLGGYLFFDNLLVVSDHVFKQLSSQNSRELLAYSIRKIAPAGKTLSAIDEASYANKAVRQLQFIDAKKLSQVKMHIYQGRSHNNTTQYESNNYYVRGPTYILIQRALGLTVFVVGTLGILMSFAWASIFSLRQLAEAENDRYEYLTLKKMGVDQVKINQIISTYNRLIYLLPVTFGIINGLLIMRVIGGNLDHLQLGLLYILTVVVFGIYGAFHIFTIHRYQRIVELTRPSEQRPR
;
A
#
# COMPACT_ATOMS: atom_id res chain seq x y z
N LYS A 1 -20.98 -3.89 19.37
CA LYS A 1 -20.16 -4.90 20.07
C LYS A 1 -19.22 -5.66 19.12
N LEU A 2 -19.72 -6.39 18.11
CA LEU A 2 -18.89 -7.16 17.18
C LEU A 2 -17.88 -6.28 16.40
N TYR A 3 -18.31 -5.13 15.88
CA TYR A 3 -17.44 -4.17 15.19
C TYR A 3 -16.27 -3.67 16.06
N THR A 4 -16.56 -3.34 17.32
CA THR A 4 -15.55 -2.91 18.30
C THR A 4 -14.63 -4.06 18.71
N MET A 5 -15.16 -5.27 18.89
CA MET A 5 -14.35 -6.47 19.14
C MET A 5 -13.43 -6.78 17.96
N LEU A 6 -13.89 -6.58 16.72
CA LEU A 6 -13.05 -6.70 15.52
C LEU A 6 -11.91 -5.68 15.55
N LEU A 7 -12.21 -4.39 15.82
CA LEU A 7 -11.20 -3.34 15.96
C LEU A 7 -10.17 -3.69 17.04
N LEU A 8 -10.64 -4.00 18.24
CA LEU A 8 -9.77 -4.32 19.38
C LEU A 8 -8.89 -5.54 19.11
N ARG A 9 -9.46 -6.57 18.47
CA ARG A 9 -8.71 -7.75 18.06
C ARG A 9 -7.66 -7.43 17.00
N LEU A 10 -7.96 -6.57 16.03
CA LEU A 10 -6.98 -6.09 15.05
C LEU A 10 -5.90 -5.22 15.69
N MET A 11 -6.24 -4.43 16.70
CA MET A 11 -5.29 -3.64 17.50
C MET A 11 -4.49 -4.45 18.52
N GLY A 12 -4.77 -5.76 18.67
CA GLY A 12 -4.14 -6.61 19.68
C GLY A 12 -4.51 -6.26 21.12
N VAL A 13 -5.64 -5.58 21.34
CA VAL A 13 -6.14 -5.18 22.65
C VAL A 13 -7.26 -6.12 23.08
N VAL A 14 -7.11 -6.76 24.24
CA VAL A 14 -8.18 -7.51 24.89
C VAL A 14 -8.77 -6.61 25.96
N ALA A 15 -9.81 -5.85 25.61
CA ALA A 15 -10.53 -4.98 26.54
C ALA A 15 -12.04 -5.20 26.38
N GLU A 16 -12.75 -5.27 27.51
CA GLU A 16 -14.21 -5.25 27.52
C GLU A 16 -14.68 -3.80 27.39
N THR A 17 -15.20 -3.42 26.23
CA THR A 17 -15.75 -2.08 26.03
C THR A 17 -17.16 -2.00 26.58
N ASN A 18 -17.30 -1.48 27.81
CA ASN A 18 -18.59 -1.15 28.42
C ASN A 18 -19.13 0.25 28.04
N HIS A 19 -18.37 1.06 27.30
CA HIS A 19 -18.83 2.35 26.75
C HIS A 19 -18.72 2.35 25.21
N TRP A 20 -19.89 2.31 24.58
CA TRP A 20 -20.11 2.04 23.15
C TRP A 20 -20.70 3.19 22.33
N PHE A 21 -21.21 4.24 22.98
CA PHE A 21 -21.93 5.31 22.31
C PHE A 21 -21.41 6.68 22.76
N SER A 22 -20.77 7.40 21.84
CA SER A 22 -20.34 8.78 22.06
C SER A 22 -21.40 9.71 21.45
N LEU A 23 -22.22 10.29 22.31
CA LEU A 23 -23.24 11.27 21.91
C LEU A 23 -22.60 12.51 21.22
N PRO A 24 -21.42 13.01 21.65
CA PRO A 24 -20.70 14.05 20.91
C PRO A 24 -20.30 13.63 19.50
N ALA A 25 -19.79 12.41 19.32
CA ALA A 25 -19.40 11.92 17.99
C ALA A 25 -20.63 11.74 17.08
N LEU A 26 -21.77 11.30 17.63
CA LEU A 26 -23.03 11.22 16.90
C LEU A 26 -23.45 12.61 16.39
N LEU A 27 -23.43 13.63 17.23
CA LEU A 27 -23.81 14.99 16.86
C LEU A 27 -22.90 15.60 15.79
N ILE A 28 -21.57 15.40 15.91
CA ILE A 28 -20.61 15.87 14.89
C ILE A 28 -20.88 15.16 13.55
N THR A 29 -21.11 13.85 13.59
CA THR A 29 -21.40 13.06 12.40
C THR A 29 -22.72 13.51 11.77
N ALA A 30 -23.79 13.63 12.57
CA ALA A 30 -25.10 14.09 12.12
C ALA A 30 -25.03 15.51 11.53
N GLY A 31 -24.35 16.43 12.18
CA GLY A 31 -24.13 17.79 11.67
C GLY A 31 -23.37 17.80 10.35
N SER A 32 -22.35 16.96 10.21
CA SER A 32 -21.59 16.81 8.96
C SER A 32 -22.47 16.25 7.83
N PHE A 33 -23.29 15.23 8.11
CA PHE A 33 -24.23 14.67 7.13
C PHE A 33 -25.32 15.67 6.74
N ILE A 34 -25.86 16.44 7.69
CA ILE A 34 -26.82 17.51 7.41
C ILE A 34 -26.17 18.58 6.53
N GLY A 35 -24.92 18.97 6.83
CA GLY A 35 -24.18 19.94 6.02
C GLY A 35 -23.98 19.46 4.58
N VAL A 36 -23.54 18.21 4.38
CA VAL A 36 -23.39 17.61 3.05
C VAL A 36 -24.74 17.49 2.35
N TYR A 37 -25.79 17.07 3.07
CA TYR A 37 -27.14 16.93 2.52
C TYR A 37 -27.69 18.28 2.05
N LEU A 38 -27.55 19.34 2.85
CA LEU A 38 -27.97 20.69 2.48
C LEU A 38 -27.20 21.20 1.26
N LEU A 39 -25.90 20.93 1.19
CA LEU A 39 -25.07 21.31 0.04
C LEU A 39 -25.54 20.58 -1.23
N VAL A 40 -25.76 19.27 -1.17
CA VAL A 40 -26.29 18.48 -2.30
C VAL A 40 -27.69 18.95 -2.68
N ALA A 41 -28.58 19.13 -1.71
CA ALA A 41 -29.94 19.63 -1.94
C ALA A 41 -29.95 21.02 -2.58
N LEU A 42 -29.02 21.90 -2.20
CA LEU A 42 -28.87 23.22 -2.81
C LEU A 42 -28.38 23.10 -4.26
N ILE A 43 -27.36 22.28 -4.53
CA ILE A 43 -26.88 22.03 -5.90
C ILE A 43 -28.02 21.46 -6.76
N ASP A 44 -28.76 20.48 -6.25
CA ASP A 44 -29.87 19.84 -6.96
C ASP A 44 -31.02 20.83 -7.18
N SER A 45 -31.36 21.64 -6.18
CA SER A 45 -32.39 22.67 -6.30
C SER A 45 -32.03 23.72 -7.35
N VAL A 46 -30.78 24.21 -7.36
CA VAL A 46 -30.30 25.16 -8.38
C VAL A 46 -30.32 24.53 -9.76
N ARG A 47 -29.88 23.27 -9.87
CA ARG A 47 -29.91 22.52 -11.14
C ARG A 47 -31.35 22.33 -11.63
N ILE A 48 -32.28 21.92 -10.77
CA ILE A 48 -33.70 21.74 -11.13
C ILE A 48 -34.33 23.08 -11.53
N ALA A 49 -34.06 24.16 -10.79
CA ALA A 49 -34.55 25.50 -11.12
C ALA A 49 -34.02 26.02 -12.46
N SER A 50 -32.81 25.59 -12.87
CA SER A 50 -32.22 25.96 -14.16
C SER A 50 -32.83 25.19 -15.36
N LEU A 51 -33.63 24.14 -15.14
CA LEU A 51 -34.28 23.39 -16.21
C LEU A 51 -35.50 24.16 -16.72
N ARG A 52 -35.43 24.69 -17.96
CA ARG A 52 -36.58 25.33 -18.61
C ARG A 52 -37.74 24.35 -18.77
N ILE A 53 -38.94 24.77 -18.36
CA ILE A 53 -40.23 24.05 -18.52
C ILE A 53 -40.47 23.58 -19.96
N VAL A 54 -39.93 24.29 -20.96
CA VAL A 54 -40.02 23.92 -22.38
C VAL A 54 -39.43 22.52 -22.67
N ARG A 55 -38.41 22.06 -21.91
CA ARG A 55 -37.87 20.70 -22.03
C ARG A 55 -38.80 19.61 -21.48
N LEU A 56 -39.76 19.96 -20.63
CA LEU A 56 -40.81 19.05 -20.14
C LEU A 56 -41.97 18.93 -21.14
N LEU A 57 -42.26 19.98 -21.91
CA LEU A 57 -43.32 19.95 -22.93
C LEU A 57 -42.86 19.35 -24.27
N TYR A 58 -41.58 19.49 -24.61
CA TYR A 58 -40.99 18.86 -25.78
C TYR A 58 -39.81 18.01 -25.34
N PRO A 59 -40.03 16.71 -25.03
CA PRO A 59 -38.92 15.77 -24.99
C PRO A 59 -38.35 15.75 -26.42
N GLU A 60 -37.19 16.36 -26.64
CA GLU A 60 -36.47 16.12 -27.90
C GLU A 60 -36.32 14.61 -28.03
N SER A 61 -36.87 14.03 -29.10
CA SER A 61 -36.65 12.63 -29.45
C SER A 61 -35.13 12.42 -29.57
N THR A 62 -34.55 11.86 -28.52
CA THR A 62 -33.11 11.86 -28.30
C THR A 62 -32.49 10.72 -29.08
N TYR A 63 -32.51 10.80 -30.41
CA TYR A 63 -31.74 9.93 -31.29
C TYR A 63 -30.85 10.80 -32.21
N LYS A 64 -30.06 11.69 -31.61
CA LYS A 64 -28.90 12.25 -32.33
C LYS A 64 -27.79 11.20 -32.34
N ILE A 65 -27.85 10.32 -33.34
CA ILE A 65 -26.75 9.42 -33.69
C ILE A 65 -25.49 10.26 -33.84
N GLN A 66 -24.57 10.17 -32.87
CA GLN A 66 -23.32 10.92 -32.89
C GLN A 66 -22.45 10.41 -34.06
N GLN A 67 -22.59 11.05 -35.22
CA GLN A 67 -21.75 10.80 -36.39
C GLN A 67 -20.28 10.97 -35.99
N SER A 68 -19.45 9.99 -36.37
CA SER A 68 -18.05 9.94 -35.98
C SER A 68 -17.24 10.98 -36.75
N THR A 69 -16.99 12.13 -36.14
CA THR A 69 -15.97 13.07 -36.60
C THR A 69 -14.57 12.47 -36.43
N LEU A 70 -13.60 12.90 -37.24
CA LEU A 70 -12.18 12.52 -37.11
C LEU A 70 -11.64 12.82 -35.69
N ILE A 71 -12.14 13.90 -35.08
CA ILE A 71 -11.87 14.30 -33.69
C ILE A 71 -12.25 13.18 -32.71
N ASN A 72 -13.41 12.54 -32.88
CA ASN A 72 -13.82 11.44 -31.99
C ASN A 72 -12.92 10.20 -32.12
N ARG A 73 -12.35 9.94 -33.31
CA ARG A 73 -11.37 8.85 -33.49
C ARG A 73 -10.02 9.17 -32.84
N PHE A 74 -9.58 10.43 -32.91
CA PHE A 74 -8.37 10.88 -32.21
C PHE A 74 -8.55 10.81 -30.68
N LEU A 75 -9.65 11.33 -30.14
CA LEU A 75 -9.98 11.26 -28.72
C LEU A 75 -10.14 9.80 -28.23
N ALA A 76 -10.61 8.89 -29.08
CA ALA A 76 -10.72 7.48 -28.75
C ALA A 76 -9.36 6.79 -28.54
N TRP A 77 -8.31 7.21 -29.23
CA TRP A 77 -6.94 6.73 -28.97
C TRP A 77 -6.29 7.42 -27.77
N LEU A 78 -6.67 8.68 -27.52
CA LEU A 78 -6.10 9.49 -26.45
C LEU A 78 -6.41 8.92 -25.06
N GLY A 79 -7.61 8.37 -24.80
CA GLY A 79 -7.97 7.78 -23.51
C GLY A 79 -7.05 6.63 -23.04
N PRO A 80 -6.90 5.54 -23.82
CA PRO A 80 -5.99 4.45 -23.52
C PRO A 80 -4.54 4.90 -23.44
N LEU A 81 -4.12 5.82 -24.33
CA LEU A 81 -2.79 6.41 -24.29
C LEU A 81 -2.55 7.10 -22.94
N LEU A 82 -3.52 7.86 -22.44
CA LEU A 82 -3.44 8.57 -21.16
C LEU A 82 -3.35 7.60 -19.96
N LEU A 83 -4.02 6.46 -20.05
CA LEU A 83 -3.89 5.42 -19.02
C LEU A 83 -2.53 4.73 -19.09
N VAL A 84 -2.01 4.43 -20.27
CA VAL A 84 -0.66 3.86 -20.43
C VAL A 84 0.40 4.85 -19.93
N THR A 85 0.27 6.14 -20.25
CA THR A 85 1.18 7.18 -19.73
C THR A 85 1.05 7.33 -18.22
N CYS A 86 -0.16 7.27 -17.65
CA CYS A 86 -0.35 7.25 -16.18
C CYS A 86 0.43 6.10 -15.51
N HIS A 87 0.32 4.88 -16.04
CA HIS A 87 1.05 3.73 -15.52
C HIS A 87 2.56 3.85 -15.71
N PHE A 88 3.01 4.43 -16.84
CA PHE A 88 4.42 4.73 -17.06
C PHE A 88 4.96 5.78 -16.08
N LEU A 89 4.18 6.82 -15.81
CA LEU A 89 4.50 7.85 -14.82
C LEU A 89 4.59 7.27 -13.40
N LEU A 90 3.67 6.38 -13.04
CA LEU A 90 3.69 5.64 -11.76
C LEU A 90 4.98 4.84 -11.57
N LEU A 91 5.53 4.26 -12.65
CA LEU A 91 6.77 3.48 -12.59
C LEU A 91 8.03 4.36 -12.54
N ARG A 92 8.02 5.50 -13.24
CA ARG A 92 9.22 6.34 -13.42
C ARG A 92 9.38 7.42 -12.35
N PHE A 93 8.28 8.01 -11.86
CA PHE A 93 8.31 9.14 -10.93
C PHE A 93 8.32 8.71 -9.47
N ASN A 94 8.86 9.59 -8.62
CA ASN A 94 9.11 9.33 -7.20
C ASN A 94 7.90 9.61 -6.31
N TRP A 95 6.74 9.06 -6.67
CA TRP A 95 5.50 9.25 -5.91
C TRP A 95 5.65 8.81 -4.43
N PHE A 96 6.52 7.83 -4.14
CA PHE A 96 6.77 7.36 -2.77
C PHE A 96 7.28 8.46 -1.83
N ARG A 97 8.13 9.39 -2.32
CA ARG A 97 8.65 10.49 -1.48
C ARG A 97 7.56 11.45 -1.01
N PHE A 98 6.50 11.61 -1.80
CA PHE A 98 5.35 12.40 -1.36
C PHE A 98 4.62 11.72 -0.21
N LEU A 99 4.42 10.39 -0.26
CA LEU A 99 3.81 9.65 0.85
C LEU A 99 4.65 9.69 2.14
N GLU A 100 5.97 9.72 2.01
CA GLU A 100 6.89 9.77 3.16
C GLU A 100 6.94 11.16 3.81
N THR A 101 6.93 12.23 3.01
CA THR A 101 7.16 13.60 3.51
C THR A 101 5.87 14.41 3.71
N LEU A 102 4.79 14.08 2.99
CA LEU A 102 3.54 14.86 2.91
C LEU A 102 3.74 16.35 2.58
N GLN A 103 4.90 16.73 2.03
CA GLN A 103 5.25 18.10 1.71
C GLN A 103 4.79 18.46 0.30
N ILE A 104 4.01 19.54 0.19
CA ILE A 104 3.42 20.00 -1.08
C ILE A 104 4.48 20.66 -1.99
N ASN A 105 5.55 21.22 -1.45
CA ASN A 105 6.53 21.99 -2.23
C ASN A 105 7.62 21.16 -2.92
N GLN A 106 7.58 19.83 -2.83
CA GLN A 106 8.57 18.96 -3.47
C GLN A 106 8.14 18.55 -4.89
N PRO A 107 9.08 18.35 -5.83
CA PRO A 107 8.73 17.89 -7.19
C PRO A 107 7.94 16.57 -7.22
N ALA A 108 8.04 15.75 -6.17
CA ALA A 108 7.30 14.49 -6.03
C ALA A 108 5.78 14.69 -5.80
N SER A 109 5.35 15.79 -5.17
CA SER A 109 3.93 16.07 -4.94
C SER A 109 3.22 16.38 -6.26
N TYR A 110 3.80 17.24 -7.10
CA TYR A 110 3.27 17.60 -8.41
C TYR A 110 3.13 16.39 -9.33
N ALA A 111 4.11 15.47 -9.30
CA ALA A 111 4.03 14.21 -10.03
C ALA A 111 2.83 13.35 -9.55
N THR A 112 2.56 13.31 -8.25
CA THR A 112 1.44 12.54 -7.68
C THR A 112 0.08 13.14 -8.09
N PHE A 113 -0.08 14.47 -8.04
CA PHE A 113 -1.29 15.13 -8.52
C PHE A 113 -1.50 14.90 -10.03
N LEU A 114 -0.43 14.99 -10.82
CA LEU A 114 -0.47 14.72 -12.25
C LEU A 114 -0.94 13.28 -12.52
N ILE A 115 -0.42 12.28 -11.78
CA ILE A 115 -0.85 10.88 -11.90
C ILE A 115 -2.36 10.75 -11.63
N ILE A 116 -2.87 11.36 -10.55
CA ILE A 116 -4.30 11.29 -10.19
C ILE A 116 -5.17 11.93 -11.27
N VAL A 117 -4.83 13.14 -11.72
CA VAL A 117 -5.57 13.86 -12.75
C VAL A 117 -5.57 13.08 -14.08
N THR A 118 -4.41 12.53 -14.44
CA THR A 118 -4.24 11.70 -15.64
C THR A 118 -5.08 10.42 -15.54
N LEU A 119 -5.14 9.77 -14.38
CA LEU A 119 -5.98 8.60 -14.18
C LEU A 119 -7.47 8.92 -14.31
N LEU A 120 -7.95 9.98 -13.65
CA LEU A 120 -9.34 10.41 -13.69
C LEU A 120 -9.77 10.76 -15.12
N LEU A 121 -8.98 11.58 -15.82
CA LEU A 121 -9.24 11.96 -17.22
C LEU A 121 -9.13 10.76 -18.18
N GLY A 122 -8.16 9.89 -17.96
CA GLY A 122 -7.93 8.71 -18.80
C GLY A 122 -9.09 7.71 -18.72
N VAL A 123 -9.57 7.40 -17.51
CA VAL A 123 -10.75 6.55 -17.32
C VAL A 123 -11.98 7.19 -17.96
N TRP A 124 -12.19 8.49 -17.73
CA TRP A 124 -13.33 9.20 -18.29
C TRP A 124 -13.36 9.22 -19.83
N LEU A 125 -12.24 9.54 -20.47
CA LEU A 125 -12.10 9.51 -21.93
C LEU A 125 -12.28 8.10 -22.50
N THR A 126 -11.80 7.08 -21.78
CA THR A 126 -11.90 5.69 -22.23
C THR A 126 -13.35 5.24 -22.37
N TYR A 127 -14.21 5.54 -21.40
CA TYR A 127 -15.64 5.20 -21.50
C TYR A 127 -16.40 6.12 -22.45
N ARG A 128 -16.07 7.40 -22.49
CA ARG A 128 -16.79 8.38 -23.31
C ARG A 128 -16.52 8.20 -24.80
N ASN A 129 -15.27 7.96 -25.18
CA ASN A 129 -14.83 8.00 -26.58
C ASN A 129 -14.29 6.65 -27.07
N SER A 130 -13.48 5.96 -26.27
CA SER A 130 -12.79 4.74 -26.70
C SER A 130 -13.70 3.53 -26.77
N LEU A 131 -14.50 3.28 -25.73
CA LEU A 131 -15.41 2.14 -25.67
C LEU A 131 -16.46 2.16 -26.79
N PRO A 132 -17.18 3.27 -27.06
CA PRO A 132 -18.15 3.32 -28.16
C PRO A 132 -17.48 3.17 -29.54
N SER A 133 -16.28 3.71 -29.71
CA SER A 133 -15.52 3.59 -30.97
C SER A 133 -15.05 2.15 -31.19
N PHE A 134 -14.61 1.47 -30.13
CA PHE A 134 -14.21 0.07 -30.15
C PHE A 134 -15.39 -0.86 -30.49
N LEU A 135 -16.56 -0.63 -29.89
CA LEU A 135 -17.78 -1.39 -30.19
C LEU A 135 -18.24 -1.19 -31.64
N ARG A 136 -18.17 0.04 -32.17
CA ARG A 136 -18.44 0.32 -33.61
C ARG A 136 -17.45 -0.38 -34.54
N TRP A 137 -16.18 -0.42 -34.17
CA TRP A 137 -15.16 -1.14 -34.93
C TRP A 137 -15.43 -2.65 -34.95
N LEU A 138 -15.75 -3.24 -33.78
CA LEU A 138 -16.09 -4.67 -33.65
C LEU A 138 -17.33 -5.04 -34.47
N ARG A 139 -18.32 -4.13 -34.54
CA ARG A 139 -19.51 -4.27 -35.39
C ARG A 139 -19.16 -4.39 -36.88
N ASN A 140 -18.17 -3.63 -37.35
CA ASN A 140 -17.80 -3.59 -38.76
C ASN A 140 -16.91 -4.77 -39.20
N GLN A 141 -16.47 -5.63 -38.28
CA GLN A 141 -15.56 -6.73 -38.57
C GLN A 141 -16.31 -8.02 -38.95
N ARG A 142 -15.96 -8.63 -40.09
CA ARG A 142 -16.64 -9.81 -40.67
C ARG A 142 -16.38 -11.15 -39.94
N ARG A 143 -16.21 -11.15 -38.62
CA ARG A 143 -16.00 -12.40 -37.85
C ARG A 143 -17.33 -13.10 -37.51
N PRO A 144 -17.38 -14.45 -37.47
CA PRO A 144 -18.61 -15.22 -37.25
C PRO A 144 -19.28 -14.95 -35.88
N MET A 145 -18.49 -14.61 -34.85
CA MET A 145 -19.00 -14.19 -33.52
C MET A 145 -19.84 -12.90 -33.58
N SER A 146 -19.54 -12.01 -34.53
CA SER A 146 -20.22 -10.72 -34.69
C SER A 146 -21.61 -10.91 -35.33
N ARG A 147 -21.78 -11.88 -36.25
CA ARG A 147 -23.06 -12.09 -36.97
C ARG A 147 -24.24 -12.55 -36.11
N ARG A 148 -24.01 -13.34 -35.05
CA ARG A 148 -25.08 -13.86 -34.17
C ARG A 148 -25.54 -12.89 -33.08
N HIS A 149 -24.67 -11.96 -32.66
CA HIS A 149 -24.94 -10.98 -31.59
C HIS A 149 -24.93 -9.52 -32.08
N LEU A 150 -25.05 -9.30 -33.40
CA LEU A 150 -24.98 -7.97 -34.03
C LEU A 150 -26.01 -7.00 -33.46
N LEU A 151 -27.22 -7.48 -33.17
CA LEU A 151 -28.31 -6.71 -32.55
C LEU A 151 -28.02 -6.41 -31.07
N ASP A 152 -27.49 -7.39 -30.33
CA ASP A 152 -27.08 -7.21 -28.93
C ASP A 152 -25.99 -6.13 -28.84
N PHE A 153 -24.95 -6.19 -29.67
CA PHE A 153 -23.84 -5.21 -29.64
C PHE A 153 -24.23 -3.82 -30.15
N ALA A 154 -25.18 -3.72 -31.10
CA ALA A 154 -25.67 -2.44 -31.60
C ALA A 154 -26.50 -1.69 -30.55
N ILE A 155 -27.48 -2.36 -29.94
CA ILE A 155 -28.31 -1.78 -28.88
C ILE A 155 -27.47 -1.49 -27.64
N THR A 156 -26.58 -2.41 -27.30
CA THR A 156 -25.69 -2.27 -26.13
C THR A 156 -24.69 -1.13 -26.32
N GLY A 157 -24.10 -0.95 -27.51
CA GLY A 157 -23.10 0.08 -27.77
C GLY A 157 -23.61 1.52 -27.72
N ASP A 158 -24.83 1.76 -28.19
CA ASP A 158 -25.45 3.09 -28.12
C ASP A 158 -25.90 3.40 -26.68
N LYS A 159 -26.50 2.42 -25.96
CA LYS A 159 -26.80 2.55 -24.52
C LYS A 159 -25.53 2.77 -23.67
N PHE A 160 -24.39 2.17 -24.05
CA PHE A 160 -23.08 2.38 -23.40
C PHE A 160 -22.56 3.82 -23.55
N ALA A 161 -22.75 4.44 -24.71
CA ALA A 161 -22.32 5.81 -24.97
C ALA A 161 -23.13 6.83 -24.15
N GLU A 162 -24.43 6.56 -23.99
CA GLU A 162 -25.33 7.37 -23.17
C GLU A 162 -24.97 7.29 -21.68
N HIS A 163 -24.65 6.09 -21.20
CA HIS A 163 -24.39 5.82 -19.78
C HIS A 163 -22.92 5.91 -19.35
N HIS A 164 -22.04 6.49 -20.18
CA HIS A 164 -20.59 6.52 -19.94
C HIS A 164 -20.21 7.05 -18.55
N GLN A 165 -20.92 8.06 -18.02
CA GLN A 165 -20.67 8.62 -16.69
C GLN A 165 -20.83 7.60 -15.55
N SER A 166 -21.82 6.70 -15.65
CA SER A 166 -22.04 5.67 -14.63
C SER A 166 -20.90 4.66 -14.60
N LEU A 167 -20.36 4.33 -15.77
CA LEU A 167 -19.29 3.35 -15.95
C LEU A 167 -17.95 3.90 -15.49
N THR A 168 -17.69 5.18 -15.76
CA THR A 168 -16.51 5.87 -15.25
C THR A 168 -16.53 5.91 -13.74
N LEU A 169 -17.66 6.30 -13.13
CA LEU A 169 -17.77 6.34 -11.68
C LEU A 169 -17.59 4.94 -11.10
N THR A 170 -18.22 3.91 -11.68
CA THR A 170 -18.05 2.52 -11.22
C THR A 170 -16.61 2.05 -11.27
N THR A 171 -15.91 2.33 -12.36
CA THR A 171 -14.49 2.01 -12.46
C THR A 171 -13.68 2.72 -11.38
N LEU A 172 -13.95 4.01 -11.14
CA LEU A 172 -13.23 4.80 -10.15
C LEU A 172 -13.48 4.32 -8.71
N PHE A 173 -14.74 4.05 -8.34
CA PHE A 173 -15.10 3.55 -7.01
C PHE A 173 -14.54 2.13 -6.76
N VAL A 174 -14.55 1.26 -7.77
CA VAL A 174 -13.91 -0.07 -7.69
C VAL A 174 -12.39 0.07 -7.54
N THR A 175 -11.76 0.92 -8.36
CA THR A 175 -10.31 1.19 -8.30
C THR A 175 -9.94 1.71 -6.92
N ALA A 176 -10.65 2.72 -6.42
CA ALA A 176 -10.43 3.31 -5.10
C ALA A 176 -10.59 2.29 -3.97
N SER A 177 -11.62 1.44 -4.03
CA SER A 177 -11.84 0.39 -3.03
C SER A 177 -10.67 -0.59 -2.97
N ILE A 178 -10.15 -1.00 -4.13
CA ILE A 178 -9.02 -1.94 -4.21
C ILE A 178 -7.72 -1.28 -3.77
N VAL A 179 -7.50 -0.01 -4.10
CA VAL A 179 -6.34 0.74 -3.62
C VAL A 179 -6.40 0.92 -2.10
N MET A 180 -7.57 1.22 -1.51
CA MET A 180 -7.74 1.30 -0.05
C MET A 180 -7.43 -0.03 0.63
N LEU A 181 -8.03 -1.12 0.14
CA LEU A 181 -7.82 -2.47 0.67
C LEU A 181 -6.36 -2.92 0.51
N GLY A 182 -5.75 -2.60 -0.63
CA GLY A 182 -4.34 -2.86 -0.88
C GLY A 182 -3.42 -2.05 0.01
N LEU A 183 -3.72 -0.77 0.23
CA LEU A 183 -2.95 0.09 1.13
C LEU A 183 -2.98 -0.44 2.56
N ALA A 184 -4.16 -0.84 3.06
CA ALA A 184 -4.29 -1.48 4.36
C ALA A 184 -3.43 -2.75 4.47
N ALA A 185 -3.47 -3.62 3.46
CA ALA A 185 -2.66 -4.84 3.41
C ALA A 185 -1.16 -4.55 3.39
N VAL A 186 -0.73 -3.60 2.57
CA VAL A 186 0.67 -3.19 2.40
C VAL A 186 1.21 -2.57 3.66
N LEU A 187 0.49 -1.64 4.29
CA LEU A 187 0.90 -0.98 5.53
C LEU A 187 1.04 -1.99 6.67
N TYR A 188 0.09 -2.92 6.80
CA TYR A 188 0.14 -3.96 7.82
C TYR A 188 1.40 -4.83 7.68
N ALA A 189 1.64 -5.34 6.47
CA ALA A 189 2.78 -6.21 6.23
C ALA A 189 4.12 -5.46 6.25
N PHE A 190 4.16 -4.18 5.83
CA PHE A 190 5.33 -3.32 5.97
C PHE A 190 5.64 -3.08 7.44
N GLY A 191 4.68 -2.62 8.25
CA GLY A 191 4.94 -2.33 9.65
C GLY A 191 5.27 -3.58 10.48
N ASN A 192 4.66 -4.74 10.18
CA ASN A 192 5.06 -5.99 10.82
C ASN A 192 6.50 -6.40 10.44
N ARG A 193 6.90 -6.19 9.18
CA ARG A 193 8.29 -6.40 8.75
C ARG A 193 9.24 -5.44 9.46
N THR A 194 8.90 -4.16 9.57
CA THR A 194 9.70 -3.16 10.29
C THR A 194 9.95 -3.60 11.73
N VAL A 195 8.93 -4.10 12.45
CA VAL A 195 9.14 -4.62 13.82
C VAL A 195 10.11 -5.80 13.84
N GLN A 196 10.01 -6.72 12.89
CA GLN A 196 10.90 -7.89 12.80
C GLN A 196 12.33 -7.54 12.35
N GLU A 197 12.52 -6.43 11.64
CA GLU A 197 13.83 -5.93 11.22
C GLU A 197 14.48 -5.08 12.33
N GLU A 198 13.70 -4.25 13.02
CA GLU A 198 14.19 -3.29 14.02
C GLU A 198 14.29 -3.87 15.43
N THR A 199 13.32 -4.70 15.84
CA THR A 199 13.24 -5.27 17.20
C THR A 199 12.88 -6.77 17.18
N PRO A 200 13.72 -7.63 16.58
CA PRO A 200 13.44 -9.07 16.43
C PRO A 200 13.38 -9.82 17.76
N ILE A 201 14.11 -9.37 18.78
CA ILE A 201 14.26 -10.02 20.09
C ILE A 201 13.67 -9.16 21.21
N ASP A 202 13.16 -9.79 22.28
CA ASP A 202 12.46 -9.13 23.40
C ASP A 202 13.27 -8.01 24.07
N LEU A 203 14.55 -8.26 24.38
CA LEU A 203 15.48 -7.30 24.95
C LEU A 203 16.89 -7.57 24.43
N VAL A 204 17.57 -6.50 24.07
CA VAL A 204 19.01 -6.53 23.79
C VAL A 204 19.64 -5.35 24.50
N THR A 205 20.73 -5.61 25.22
CA THR A 205 21.46 -4.61 26.00
C THR A 205 22.95 -4.73 25.77
N ASP A 206 23.66 -3.63 25.92
CA ASP A 206 25.10 -3.69 26.11
C ASP A 206 25.46 -4.30 27.48
N TYR A 207 26.72 -4.70 27.61
CA TYR A 207 27.25 -5.22 28.86
C TYR A 207 27.14 -4.23 30.04
N GLN A 208 27.28 -2.92 29.77
CA GLN A 208 27.31 -1.88 30.81
C GLN A 208 25.93 -1.63 31.45
N ASN A 209 24.84 -1.67 30.66
CA ASN A 209 23.49 -1.42 31.15
C ASN A 209 22.76 -2.69 31.62
N GLN A 210 23.32 -3.89 31.39
CA GLN A 210 22.63 -5.17 31.63
C GLN A 210 22.06 -5.30 33.05
N ASP A 211 22.87 -5.04 34.08
CA ASP A 211 22.50 -5.33 35.46
C ASP A 211 21.41 -4.37 35.95
N THR A 212 21.44 -3.14 35.47
CA THR A 212 20.44 -2.13 35.81
C THR A 212 19.09 -2.47 35.17
N ILE A 213 19.08 -2.93 33.92
CA ILE A 213 17.86 -3.29 33.20
C ILE A 213 17.27 -4.59 33.74
N LEU A 214 18.10 -5.63 33.92
CA LEU A 214 17.65 -6.92 34.43
C LEU A 214 17.10 -6.82 35.85
N ARG A 215 17.72 -6.04 36.74
CA ARG A 215 17.18 -5.77 38.09
C ARG A 215 15.80 -5.12 38.04
N LYS A 216 15.59 -4.11 37.16
CA LYS A 216 14.27 -3.49 36.98
C LYS A 216 13.21 -4.48 36.49
N ILE A 217 13.58 -5.40 35.62
CA ILE A 217 12.67 -6.43 35.09
C ILE A 217 12.33 -7.46 36.19
N HIS A 218 13.33 -7.97 36.90
CA HIS A 218 13.14 -8.99 37.95
C HIS A 218 12.37 -8.43 39.15
N ALA A 219 12.63 -7.19 39.55
CA ALA A 219 11.90 -6.51 40.62
C ALA A 219 10.39 -6.39 40.36
N ASN A 220 9.98 -6.40 39.08
CA ASN A 220 8.57 -6.34 38.67
C ASN A 220 8.02 -7.73 38.25
N GLY A 221 8.65 -8.82 38.70
CA GLY A 221 8.18 -10.19 38.47
C GLY A 221 8.52 -10.79 37.10
N GLY A 222 9.25 -10.06 36.25
CA GLY A 222 9.70 -10.57 34.96
C GLY A 222 10.82 -11.60 35.10
N LYS A 223 10.84 -12.62 34.24
CA LYS A 223 11.93 -13.60 34.12
C LYS A 223 12.69 -13.35 32.83
N SER A 224 14.02 -13.34 32.89
CA SER A 224 14.87 -13.25 31.70
C SER A 224 15.64 -14.57 31.46
N LYS A 225 15.81 -14.93 30.20
CA LYS A 225 16.70 -16.03 29.77
C LYS A 225 17.67 -15.48 28.73
N ARG A 226 18.97 -15.59 28.99
CA ARG A 226 20.01 -15.21 28.01
C ARG A 226 19.92 -16.12 26.80
N LEU A 227 19.96 -15.53 25.61
CA LEU A 227 19.89 -16.23 24.33
C LEU A 227 21.28 -16.33 23.69
N THR A 228 21.91 -15.18 23.44
CA THR A 228 23.21 -15.09 22.77
C THR A 228 23.92 -13.79 23.15
N ASN A 229 25.22 -13.69 22.86
CA ASN A 229 26.02 -12.48 22.95
C ASN A 229 26.79 -12.24 21.65
N PHE A 230 27.02 -10.97 21.28
CA PHE A 230 27.82 -10.59 20.11
C PHE A 230 28.88 -9.59 20.48
N THR A 231 30.04 -9.70 19.81
CA THR A 231 31.05 -8.66 19.85
C THR A 231 31.00 -7.86 18.56
N ILE A 232 30.82 -6.55 18.68
CA ILE A 232 30.87 -5.61 17.56
C ILE A 232 32.19 -4.86 17.63
N LYS A 233 32.88 -4.76 16.50
CA LYS A 233 34.06 -3.88 16.33
C LYS A 233 33.74 -2.79 15.31
N ILE A 234 34.34 -1.62 15.45
CA ILE A 234 34.09 -0.48 14.55
C ILE A 234 35.36 -0.12 13.82
N THR A 235 35.27 0.07 12.51
CA THR A 235 36.39 0.48 11.67
C THR A 235 35.93 1.39 10.55
N ALA A 236 36.84 2.21 10.03
CA ALA A 236 36.58 2.98 8.83
C ALA A 236 36.77 2.10 7.59
N ALA A 237 35.96 2.32 6.58
CA ALA A 237 36.00 1.56 5.34
C ALA A 237 35.81 2.46 4.11
N GLN A 238 36.36 2.01 2.99
CA GLN A 238 36.21 2.63 1.69
C GLN A 238 35.63 1.63 0.70
N LEU A 239 34.56 2.02 0.01
CA LEU A 239 33.98 1.26 -1.09
C LEU A 239 34.71 1.58 -2.40
N GLN A 240 35.08 0.54 -3.13
CA GLN A 240 35.69 0.62 -4.45
C GLN A 240 34.79 -0.09 -5.46
N GLY A 241 34.20 0.67 -6.36
CA GLY A 241 33.32 0.14 -7.40
C GLY A 241 32.29 1.16 -7.90
N PRO A 242 31.30 0.71 -8.68
CA PRO A 242 30.31 1.58 -9.29
C PRO A 242 29.44 2.25 -8.22
N GLN A 243 29.21 3.56 -8.39
CA GLN A 243 28.44 4.41 -7.47
C GLN A 243 28.93 4.42 -6.01
N ALA A 244 30.15 3.96 -5.72
CA ALA A 244 30.71 3.91 -4.37
C ALA A 244 30.62 5.25 -3.64
N LYS A 245 31.01 6.37 -4.28
CA LYS A 245 30.89 7.72 -3.67
C LYS A 245 29.46 8.10 -3.28
N LYS A 246 28.46 7.63 -4.02
CA LYS A 246 27.05 7.87 -3.71
C LYS A 246 26.59 7.03 -2.51
N ILE A 247 27.12 5.82 -2.37
CA ILE A 247 26.84 4.92 -1.24
C ILE A 247 27.49 5.46 0.04
N MET A 248 28.75 5.88 -0.05
CA MET A 248 29.52 6.39 1.09
C MET A 248 29.09 7.80 1.53
N GLN A 249 28.47 8.57 0.63
CA GLN A 249 28.22 10.01 0.81
C GLN A 249 29.48 10.81 1.21
N GLY A 250 30.65 10.36 0.73
CA GLY A 250 31.96 10.85 1.15
C GLY A 250 33.11 10.03 0.55
N HIS A 251 34.29 10.10 1.17
CA HIS A 251 35.48 9.33 0.77
C HIS A 251 35.60 8.01 1.54
N SER A 252 35.05 7.96 2.75
CA SER A 252 35.05 6.82 3.65
C SER A 252 33.75 6.81 4.47
N LEU A 253 33.42 5.66 5.05
CA LEU A 253 32.29 5.50 5.96
C LEU A 253 32.66 4.70 7.21
N PRO A 254 32.00 4.93 8.35
CA PRO A 254 32.13 4.05 9.50
C PRO A 254 31.33 2.76 9.26
N ILE A 255 31.97 1.61 9.51
CA ILE A 255 31.35 0.29 9.43
C ILE A 255 31.53 -0.43 10.76
N GLU A 256 30.43 -0.98 11.26
CA GLU A 256 30.43 -1.94 12.35
C GLU A 256 30.63 -3.35 11.78
N VAL A 257 31.48 -4.16 12.39
CA VAL A 257 31.86 -5.48 11.91
C VAL A 257 31.51 -6.53 12.96
N ILE A 258 30.96 -7.66 12.51
CA ILE A 258 30.68 -8.84 13.34
C ILE A 258 31.24 -10.11 12.71
N SER A 259 31.45 -11.13 13.55
CA SER A 259 31.91 -12.44 13.13
C SER A 259 30.79 -13.27 12.47
N LEU A 260 31.16 -14.24 11.63
CA LEU A 260 30.21 -15.15 11.00
C LEU A 260 29.59 -16.09 12.04
N GLN A 261 30.35 -16.47 13.08
CA GLN A 261 29.85 -17.25 14.20
C GLN A 261 28.74 -16.51 14.95
N ASP A 262 28.95 -15.24 15.29
CA ASP A 262 27.95 -14.40 15.97
C ASP A 262 26.69 -14.25 15.11
N TYR A 263 26.85 -14.00 13.81
CA TYR A 263 25.74 -13.94 12.87
C TYR A 263 24.91 -15.25 12.85
N ARG A 264 25.58 -16.40 12.86
CA ARG A 264 24.92 -17.71 12.90
C ARG A 264 24.18 -17.94 14.22
N ASN A 265 24.73 -17.49 15.33
CA ASN A 265 24.08 -17.56 16.64
C ASN A 265 22.82 -16.68 16.68
N ALA A 266 22.86 -15.47 16.10
CA ALA A 266 21.69 -14.59 15.95
C ALA A 266 20.56 -15.27 15.22
N ARG A 267 20.91 -15.92 14.11
CA ARG A 267 19.97 -16.56 13.21
C ARG A 267 19.19 -17.72 13.85
N GLN A 268 19.70 -18.34 14.92
CA GLN A 268 18.94 -19.35 15.68
C GLN A 268 17.68 -18.77 16.33
N HIS A 269 17.70 -17.49 16.67
CA HIS A 269 16.60 -16.78 17.32
C HIS A 269 15.88 -15.80 16.39
N GLN A 270 16.43 -15.57 15.19
CA GLN A 270 15.93 -14.60 14.23
C GLN A 270 15.86 -15.24 12.82
N PRO A 271 14.70 -15.83 12.44
CA PRO A 271 14.58 -16.63 11.22
C PRO A 271 14.58 -15.83 9.91
N ASN A 272 14.36 -14.51 9.97
CA ASN A 272 14.39 -13.63 8.78
C ASN A 272 15.82 -13.34 8.27
N LEU A 273 16.87 -13.78 8.98
CA LEU A 273 18.25 -13.62 8.53
C LEU A 273 18.64 -14.64 7.44
N PRO A 274 19.24 -14.20 6.32
CA PRO A 274 19.65 -15.09 5.24
C PRO A 274 20.68 -16.14 5.67
N ARG A 275 20.64 -17.31 5.02
CA ARG A 275 21.66 -18.36 5.18
C ARG A 275 22.89 -17.99 4.37
N LEU A 276 24.06 -18.01 5.02
CA LEU A 276 25.32 -17.59 4.39
C LEU A 276 26.48 -18.50 4.78
N ALA A 277 27.31 -18.79 3.78
CA ALA A 277 28.63 -19.36 3.93
C ALA A 277 29.61 -18.36 3.30
N LEU A 278 30.39 -17.67 4.12
CA LEU A 278 31.37 -16.68 3.68
C LEU A 278 32.78 -17.28 3.73
N THR A 279 33.62 -16.91 2.78
CA THR A 279 35.07 -17.15 2.80
C THR A 279 35.82 -15.90 3.26
N ASP A 280 37.12 -16.00 3.53
CA ASP A 280 37.94 -14.89 4.08
C ASP A 280 38.05 -13.65 3.18
N LYS A 281 37.65 -13.73 1.91
CA LYS A 281 37.62 -12.60 0.96
C LYS A 281 36.20 -12.09 0.68
N GLN A 282 35.20 -12.62 1.38
CA GLN A 282 33.79 -12.33 1.13
C GLN A 282 33.15 -11.73 2.38
N ALA A 283 32.18 -10.85 2.15
CA ALA A 283 31.41 -10.24 3.22
C ALA A 283 29.93 -10.08 2.85
N LEU A 284 29.09 -10.07 3.88
CA LEU A 284 27.69 -9.64 3.79
C LEU A 284 27.62 -8.18 4.24
N TYR A 285 27.04 -7.32 3.40
CA TYR A 285 26.77 -5.94 3.75
C TYR A 285 25.33 -5.80 4.26
N VAL A 286 25.17 -5.12 5.39
CA VAL A 286 23.88 -4.87 6.02
C VAL A 286 23.71 -3.37 6.22
N SER A 287 22.66 -2.79 5.63
CA SER A 287 22.36 -1.36 5.73
C SER A 287 20.86 -1.12 5.58
N ARG A 288 20.33 -0.10 6.27
CA ARG A 288 18.94 0.39 6.10
C ARG A 288 18.86 1.40 4.94
N ASP A 289 19.86 2.27 4.85
CA ASP A 289 19.86 3.45 4.00
C ASP A 289 20.09 3.15 2.52
N PHE A 290 20.64 1.97 2.21
CA PHE A 290 20.93 1.60 0.82
C PHE A 290 19.67 1.63 -0.08
N TYR A 291 18.48 1.31 0.48
CA TYR A 291 17.21 1.40 -0.24
C TYR A 291 16.76 2.85 -0.49
N LEU A 292 17.01 3.75 0.48
CA LEU A 292 16.72 5.18 0.37
C LEU A 292 17.60 5.86 -0.70
N GLN A 293 18.82 5.36 -0.89
CA GLN A 293 19.80 5.87 -1.87
C GLN A 293 19.53 5.40 -3.32
N ARG A 294 18.61 4.44 -3.52
CA ARG A 294 18.18 3.89 -4.81
C ARG A 294 19.32 3.35 -5.67
N VAL A 295 20.32 2.78 -5.04
CA VAL A 295 21.37 2.06 -5.75
C VAL A 295 20.85 0.62 -5.93
N PRO A 296 20.81 0.07 -7.16
CA PRO A 296 20.41 -1.31 -7.35
C PRO A 296 21.33 -2.25 -6.56
N VAL A 297 20.77 -3.29 -5.92
CA VAL A 297 21.56 -4.27 -5.15
C VAL A 297 22.69 -4.88 -6.00
N GLN A 298 22.44 -5.09 -7.30
CA GLN A 298 23.44 -5.58 -8.26
C GLN A 298 24.68 -4.69 -8.35
N VAL A 299 24.52 -3.37 -8.23
CA VAL A 299 25.62 -2.40 -8.24
C VAL A 299 26.42 -2.50 -6.94
N LEU A 300 25.75 -2.70 -5.80
CA LEU A 300 26.44 -2.93 -4.52
C LEU A 300 27.27 -4.21 -4.52
N LEU A 301 26.74 -5.31 -5.06
CA LEU A 301 27.46 -6.60 -5.11
C LEU A 301 28.73 -6.55 -5.97
N GLN A 302 28.87 -5.56 -6.85
CA GLN A 302 30.09 -5.32 -7.64
C GLN A 302 31.16 -4.52 -6.86
N ASN A 303 30.79 -3.90 -5.75
CA ASN A 303 31.73 -3.13 -4.94
C ASN A 303 32.60 -4.03 -4.07
N LYS A 304 33.84 -3.60 -3.85
CA LYS A 304 34.78 -4.17 -2.88
C LYS A 304 34.93 -3.21 -1.71
N ILE A 305 35.08 -3.76 -0.52
CA ILE A 305 35.29 -3.01 0.72
C ILE A 305 36.76 -3.13 1.11
N GLN A 306 37.41 -1.98 1.25
CA GLN A 306 38.73 -1.87 1.86
C GLN A 306 38.57 -1.32 3.28
N LEU A 307 39.07 -2.06 4.27
CA LEU A 307 39.07 -1.63 5.67
C LEU A 307 40.33 -0.80 5.97
N ALA A 308 40.28 0.05 7.00
CA ALA A 308 41.40 0.91 7.37
C ALA A 308 42.67 0.16 7.81
N GLN A 309 42.59 -1.14 8.08
CA GLN A 309 43.71 -1.96 8.52
C GLN A 309 44.34 -2.68 7.31
N PRO A 310 45.60 -2.39 6.96
CA PRO A 310 46.24 -2.86 5.74
C PRO A 310 46.51 -4.38 5.70
N ALA A 311 46.47 -5.05 6.86
CA ALA A 311 46.64 -6.51 6.95
C ALA A 311 45.46 -7.31 6.39
N ILE A 312 44.30 -6.68 6.20
CA ILE A 312 43.07 -7.34 5.75
C ILE A 312 42.91 -7.15 4.24
N PRO A 313 42.72 -8.23 3.46
CA PRO A 313 42.50 -8.12 2.02
C PRO A 313 41.18 -7.42 1.69
N ASN A 314 41.08 -6.84 0.49
CA ASN A 314 39.83 -6.26 0.00
C ASN A 314 38.72 -7.32 -0.05
N LEU A 315 37.60 -7.03 0.61
CA LEU A 315 36.47 -7.93 0.75
C LEU A 315 35.46 -7.69 -0.37
N GLN A 316 34.99 -8.75 -1.02
CA GLN A 316 33.91 -8.68 -2.00
C GLN A 316 32.55 -8.80 -1.31
N ILE A 317 31.61 -7.92 -1.66
CA ILE A 317 30.24 -8.00 -1.15
C ILE A 317 29.49 -9.08 -1.93
N VAL A 318 29.21 -10.22 -1.29
CA VAL A 318 28.51 -11.36 -1.94
C VAL A 318 27.01 -11.34 -1.67
N ALA A 319 26.60 -10.72 -0.58
CA ALA A 319 25.22 -10.64 -0.19
C ALA A 319 24.89 -9.29 0.44
N TYR A 320 23.61 -8.94 0.41
CA TYR A 320 23.04 -7.76 1.04
C TYR A 320 21.84 -8.17 1.92
N SER A 321 21.70 -7.56 3.09
CA SER A 321 20.53 -7.73 3.98
C SER A 321 20.08 -6.39 4.53
N ARG A 322 18.77 -6.25 4.76
CA ARG A 322 18.19 -5.12 5.54
C ARG A 322 17.98 -5.46 7.01
N ALA A 323 17.90 -6.74 7.33
CA ALA A 323 17.72 -7.21 8.69
C ALA A 323 19.06 -7.26 9.41
N TYR A 324 19.16 -6.49 10.50
CA TYR A 324 20.31 -6.51 11.39
C TYR A 324 20.16 -7.67 12.37
N PRO A 325 21.27 -8.35 12.70
CA PRO A 325 21.27 -9.37 13.74
C PRO A 325 21.04 -8.69 15.11
N LEU A 326 20.03 -9.16 15.84
CA LEU A 326 19.52 -8.56 17.08
C LEU A 326 18.80 -7.21 16.92
N GLY A 327 18.57 -6.69 15.71
CA GLY A 327 17.76 -5.48 15.51
C GLY A 327 18.54 -4.22 15.13
N GLY A 328 17.91 -3.35 14.35
CA GLY A 328 18.55 -2.20 13.70
C GLY A 328 18.92 -1.06 14.64
N TYR A 329 18.14 -0.76 15.68
CA TYR A 329 18.40 0.39 16.58
C TYR A 329 19.75 0.35 17.31
N LEU A 330 20.40 -0.81 17.39
CA LEU A 330 21.67 -0.98 18.10
C LEU A 330 22.91 -0.62 17.27
N PHE A 331 22.71 -0.43 15.96
CA PHE A 331 23.78 -0.19 14.99
C PHE A 331 23.69 1.24 14.46
N PHE A 332 24.85 1.83 14.14
CA PHE A 332 24.94 3.21 13.66
C PHE A 332 24.29 3.38 12.28
N ASP A 333 24.69 2.55 11.33
CA ASP A 333 24.04 2.45 10.02
C ASP A 333 24.61 1.24 9.27
N ASN A 334 25.91 1.22 8.98
CA ASN A 334 26.50 0.20 8.11
C ASN A 334 27.12 -0.95 8.92
N LEU A 335 26.66 -2.18 8.68
CA LEU A 335 27.17 -3.40 9.30
C LEU A 335 27.76 -4.34 8.25
N LEU A 336 28.90 -4.96 8.60
CA LEU A 336 29.59 -5.94 7.78
C LEU A 336 29.76 -7.25 8.54
N VAL A 337 29.35 -8.35 7.92
CA VAL A 337 29.62 -9.70 8.45
C VAL A 337 30.80 -10.28 7.68
N VAL A 338 31.83 -10.68 8.41
CA VAL A 338 33.07 -11.22 7.85
C VAL A 338 33.38 -12.60 8.44
N SER A 339 34.33 -13.32 7.87
CA SER A 339 34.79 -14.58 8.46
C SER A 339 35.43 -14.37 9.84
N ASP A 340 35.42 -15.42 10.67
CA ASP A 340 35.94 -15.33 12.03
C ASP A 340 37.45 -15.05 12.06
N HIS A 341 38.17 -15.46 11.01
CA HIS A 341 39.60 -15.17 10.85
C HIS A 341 39.85 -13.67 10.62
N VAL A 342 39.13 -13.05 9.68
CA VAL A 342 39.22 -11.61 9.42
C VAL A 342 38.79 -10.80 10.65
N PHE A 343 37.74 -11.24 11.35
CA PHE A 343 37.25 -10.56 12.56
C PHE A 343 38.30 -10.52 13.69
N LYS A 344 39.10 -11.57 13.85
CA LYS A 344 40.18 -11.62 14.86
C LYS A 344 41.31 -10.64 14.58
N GLN A 345 41.58 -10.34 13.31
CA GLN A 345 42.61 -9.38 12.90
C GLN A 345 42.21 -7.91 13.16
N LEU A 346 40.93 -7.63 13.39
CA LEU A 346 40.44 -6.28 13.67
C LEU A 346 40.82 -5.78 15.07
N SER A 347 41.24 -4.51 15.16
CA SER A 347 41.46 -3.81 16.43
C SER A 347 40.23 -3.82 17.34
N SER A 348 40.45 -4.04 18.65
CA SER A 348 39.41 -4.03 19.69
C SER A 348 39.21 -2.67 20.36
N GLN A 349 39.89 -1.60 19.91
CA GLN A 349 39.91 -0.30 20.59
C GLN A 349 38.52 0.30 20.87
N ASN A 350 37.53 0.03 20.01
CA ASN A 350 36.15 0.49 20.15
C ASN A 350 35.13 -0.67 20.11
N SER A 351 35.49 -1.83 20.67
CA SER A 351 34.60 -2.99 20.67
C SER A 351 33.49 -2.88 21.73
N ARG A 352 32.30 -3.40 21.41
CA ARG A 352 31.15 -3.49 22.31
C ARG A 352 30.61 -4.91 22.33
N GLU A 353 30.21 -5.38 23.51
CA GLU A 353 29.46 -6.63 23.65
C GLU A 353 27.96 -6.34 23.79
N LEU A 354 27.16 -7.00 22.95
CA LEU A 354 25.69 -7.01 23.00
C LEU A 354 25.20 -8.34 23.58
N LEU A 355 24.16 -8.28 24.39
CA LEU A 355 23.57 -9.41 25.08
C LEU A 355 22.08 -9.46 24.80
N ALA A 356 21.61 -10.56 24.23
CA ALA A 356 20.22 -10.79 23.89
C ALA A 356 19.52 -11.64 24.96
N TYR A 357 18.33 -11.22 25.36
CA TYR A 357 17.52 -11.87 26.38
C TYR A 357 16.09 -12.08 25.87
N SER A 358 15.51 -13.23 26.18
CA SER A 358 14.05 -13.42 26.12
C SER A 358 13.44 -13.07 27.46
N ILE A 359 12.35 -12.30 27.45
CA ILE A 359 11.65 -11.87 28.65
C ILE A 359 10.29 -12.55 28.72
N ARG A 360 9.94 -13.10 29.88
CA ARG A 360 8.65 -13.73 30.15
C ARG A 360 8.04 -13.18 31.44
N LYS A 361 6.73 -13.42 31.62
CA LYS A 361 5.96 -13.03 32.81
C LYS A 361 5.92 -11.52 33.08
N ILE A 362 6.04 -10.71 32.05
CA ILE A 362 5.84 -9.25 32.14
C ILE A 362 4.95 -8.78 30.99
N ALA A 363 4.11 -7.78 31.24
CA ALA A 363 3.25 -7.21 30.22
C ALA A 363 4.10 -6.48 29.16
N PRO A 364 3.94 -6.79 27.85
CA PRO A 364 4.75 -6.20 26.77
C PRO A 364 4.71 -4.66 26.74
N ALA A 365 3.55 -4.06 27.03
CA ALA A 365 3.37 -2.61 27.13
C ALA A 365 3.01 -2.16 28.56
N GLY A 366 3.56 -2.84 29.57
CA GLY A 366 3.43 -2.42 30.97
C GLY A 366 4.33 -1.23 31.30
N LYS A 367 4.02 -0.51 32.38
CA LYS A 367 4.77 0.68 32.83
C LYS A 367 6.29 0.45 32.90
N THR A 368 6.73 -0.73 33.36
CA THR A 368 8.15 -1.07 33.47
C THR A 368 8.86 -1.12 32.13
N LEU A 369 8.33 -1.87 31.15
CA LEU A 369 8.97 -1.99 29.84
C LEU A 369 8.88 -0.68 29.07
N SER A 370 7.78 0.06 29.18
CA SER A 370 7.65 1.39 28.56
C SER A 370 8.65 2.39 29.14
N ALA A 371 8.88 2.39 30.45
CA ALA A 371 9.89 3.26 31.06
C ALA A 371 11.33 2.88 30.66
N ILE A 372 11.60 1.59 30.41
CA ILE A 372 12.90 1.14 29.89
C ILE A 372 13.04 1.57 28.43
N ASP A 373 12.02 1.38 27.59
CA ASP A 373 12.02 1.81 26.19
C ASP A 373 12.21 3.33 26.07
N GLU A 374 11.46 4.13 26.83
CA GLU A 374 11.62 5.59 26.87
C GLU A 374 13.02 6.01 27.32
N ALA A 375 13.58 5.36 28.34
CA ALA A 375 14.94 5.60 28.78
C ALA A 375 16.01 5.20 27.76
N SER A 376 15.68 4.35 26.77
CA SER A 376 16.60 3.93 25.71
C SER A 376 16.90 5.04 24.70
N TYR A 377 15.97 5.99 24.54
CA TYR A 377 16.12 7.16 23.66
C TYR A 377 16.71 8.37 24.39
N ALA A 378 16.93 8.29 25.71
CA ALA A 378 17.56 9.37 26.46
C ALA A 378 19.04 9.51 26.08
N ASN A 379 19.58 10.73 26.10
CA ASN A 379 20.99 11.02 25.75
C ASN A 379 22.03 10.11 26.45
N LYS A 380 21.72 9.59 27.64
CA LYS A 380 22.57 8.67 28.41
C LYS A 380 22.61 7.23 27.86
N ALA A 381 21.61 6.83 27.10
CA ALA A 381 21.45 5.51 26.51
C ALA A 381 21.69 5.48 24.99
N VAL A 382 22.08 6.62 24.40
CA VAL A 382 22.41 6.75 22.98
C VAL A 382 23.92 6.96 22.82
N ARG A 383 24.51 6.26 21.85
CA ARG A 383 25.89 6.45 21.40
C ARG A 383 25.87 7.40 20.23
N GLN A 384 26.78 8.37 20.26
CA GLN A 384 26.96 9.32 19.17
C GLN A 384 28.34 9.14 18.57
N LEU A 385 28.38 8.88 17.27
CA LEU A 385 29.63 8.75 16.53
C LEU A 385 29.86 10.04 15.73
N GLN A 386 30.96 10.72 16.07
CA GLN A 386 31.52 11.78 15.26
C GLN A 386 32.54 11.16 14.30
N PHE A 387 32.19 11.16 13.02
CA PHE A 387 33.01 10.62 11.95
C PHE A 387 33.66 11.77 11.18
N ILE A 388 34.99 11.83 11.17
CA ILE A 388 35.74 12.83 10.40
C ILE A 388 36.25 12.15 9.14
N ASP A 389 35.55 12.38 8.03
CA ASP A 389 35.89 11.82 6.72
C ASP A 389 37.24 12.35 6.21
N ALA A 390 38.05 11.46 5.64
CA ALA A 390 39.35 11.78 5.09
C ALA A 390 39.60 10.99 3.80
N LYS A 391 40.38 11.58 2.87
CA LYS A 391 40.75 10.93 1.60
C LYS A 391 41.57 9.65 1.80
N LYS A 392 42.32 9.54 2.90
CA LYS A 392 43.10 8.36 3.28
C LYS A 392 42.50 7.72 4.52
N LEU A 393 42.27 6.41 4.49
CA LEU A 393 41.71 5.63 5.61
C LEU A 393 42.51 5.77 6.91
N SER A 394 43.83 5.93 6.84
CA SER A 394 44.70 6.12 8.01
C SER A 394 44.54 7.46 8.72
N GLN A 395 43.90 8.45 8.07
CA GLN A 395 43.68 9.79 8.61
C GLN A 395 42.25 9.98 9.15
N VAL A 396 41.40 8.96 9.01
CA VAL A 396 40.02 8.98 9.52
C VAL A 396 40.04 8.93 11.04
N LYS A 397 39.34 9.87 11.67
CA LYS A 397 39.18 9.91 13.13
C LYS A 397 37.73 9.59 13.50
N MET A 398 37.57 8.72 14.49
CA MET A 398 36.28 8.32 15.03
C MET A 398 36.27 8.59 16.53
N HIS A 399 35.35 9.44 16.97
CA HIS A 399 35.12 9.70 18.38
C HIS A 399 33.71 9.24 18.74
N ILE A 400 33.61 8.33 19.71
CA ILE A 400 32.34 7.83 20.23
C ILE A 400 32.08 8.52 21.56
N TYR A 401 30.97 9.24 21.64
CA TYR A 401 30.51 9.88 22.87
C TYR A 401 29.31 9.10 23.42
N GLN A 402 29.23 9.02 24.74
CA GLN A 402 28.08 8.49 25.47
C GLN A 402 27.64 9.52 26.53
N GLY A 403 26.34 9.76 26.66
CA GLY A 403 25.79 10.59 27.73
C GLY A 403 26.06 12.10 27.62
N ARG A 404 26.43 12.61 26.44
CA ARG A 404 26.49 14.05 26.16
C ARG A 404 25.21 14.52 25.47
N SER A 405 24.86 15.80 25.66
CA SER A 405 23.76 16.41 24.91
C SER A 405 24.09 16.42 23.42
N HIS A 406 23.07 16.20 22.58
CA HIS A 406 23.18 16.21 21.12
C HIS A 406 23.93 17.47 20.65
N ASN A 407 25.01 17.25 19.91
CA ASN A 407 25.84 18.30 19.34
C ASN A 407 25.65 18.27 17.82
N ASN A 408 25.49 19.41 17.15
CA ASN A 408 25.23 19.52 15.71
C ASN A 408 26.31 18.87 14.80
N THR A 409 27.39 18.34 15.38
CA THR A 409 28.50 17.66 14.69
C THR A 409 28.40 16.13 14.69
N THR A 410 27.41 15.53 15.36
CA THR A 410 27.21 14.07 15.40
C THR A 410 26.42 13.61 14.19
N GLN A 411 26.98 12.67 13.42
CA GLN A 411 26.39 12.21 12.15
C GLN A 411 25.68 10.86 12.26
N TYR A 412 26.05 10.02 13.25
CA TYR A 412 25.48 8.70 13.42
C TYR A 412 25.13 8.45 14.89
N GLU A 413 23.96 7.83 15.12
CA GLU A 413 23.46 7.50 16.46
C GLU A 413 23.06 6.03 16.54
N SER A 414 23.26 5.41 17.70
CA SER A 414 22.79 4.04 17.98
C SER A 414 22.42 3.89 19.46
N ASN A 415 21.42 3.05 19.75
CA ASN A 415 20.98 2.83 21.12
C ASN A 415 21.88 1.81 21.85
N ASN A 416 22.08 2.01 23.15
CA ASN A 416 22.77 1.06 24.04
C ASN A 416 21.94 -0.20 24.30
N TYR A 417 20.63 -0.08 24.23
CA TYR A 417 19.69 -1.18 24.44
C TYR A 417 18.34 -0.82 23.80
N TYR A 418 17.48 -1.82 23.62
CA TYR A 418 16.07 -1.59 23.27
C TYR A 418 15.20 -2.69 23.88
N VAL A 419 13.89 -2.41 23.99
CA VAL A 419 12.89 -3.40 24.42
C VAL A 419 11.80 -3.50 23.35
N ARG A 420 11.49 -4.71 22.89
CA ARG A 420 10.51 -4.94 21.82
C ARG A 420 9.07 -4.61 22.23
N GLY A 421 8.69 -4.91 23.46
CA GLY A 421 7.29 -4.95 23.90
C GLY A 421 6.49 -3.66 23.62
N PRO A 422 6.94 -2.49 24.10
CA PRO A 422 6.24 -1.22 23.90
C PRO A 422 6.12 -0.84 22.42
N THR A 423 7.23 -0.91 21.68
CA THR A 423 7.28 -0.59 20.24
C THR A 423 6.39 -1.52 19.42
N TYR A 424 6.41 -2.83 19.70
CA TYR A 424 5.56 -3.82 19.05
C TYR A 424 4.08 -3.52 19.26
N ILE A 425 3.67 -3.24 20.50
CA ILE A 425 2.26 -2.95 20.81
C ILE A 425 1.83 -1.62 20.20
N LEU A 426 2.69 -0.60 20.21
CA LEU A 426 2.39 0.70 19.57
C LEU A 426 2.16 0.53 18.07
N ILE A 427 3.07 -0.16 17.38
CA ILE A 427 2.97 -0.40 15.94
C ILE A 427 1.75 -1.29 15.64
N GLN A 428 1.52 -2.37 16.38
CA GLN A 428 0.35 -3.23 16.19
C GLN A 428 -0.97 -2.47 16.40
N ARG A 429 -1.07 -1.58 17.39
CA ARG A 429 -2.26 -0.74 17.60
C ARG A 429 -2.49 0.22 16.45
N ALA A 430 -1.44 0.91 16.00
CA ALA A 430 -1.52 1.85 14.89
C ALA A 430 -1.92 1.14 13.59
N LEU A 431 -1.23 0.05 13.25
CA LEU A 431 -1.54 -0.75 12.06
C LEU A 431 -2.93 -1.38 12.14
N GLY A 432 -3.31 -1.94 13.28
CA GLY A 432 -4.64 -2.53 13.49
C GLY A 432 -5.76 -1.51 13.31
N LEU A 433 -5.58 -0.29 13.83
CA LEU A 433 -6.50 0.81 13.62
C LEU A 433 -6.57 1.22 12.15
N THR A 434 -5.42 1.39 11.48
CA THR A 434 -5.37 1.77 10.06
C THR A 434 -6.02 0.72 9.16
N VAL A 435 -5.71 -0.56 9.36
CA VAL A 435 -6.31 -1.68 8.62
C VAL A 435 -7.81 -1.71 8.83
N PHE A 436 -8.26 -1.51 10.07
CA PHE A 436 -9.68 -1.47 10.36
C PHE A 436 -10.35 -0.30 9.63
N VAL A 437 -9.88 0.94 9.81
CA VAL A 437 -10.52 2.14 9.23
C VAL A 437 -10.48 2.09 7.70
N VAL A 438 -9.30 1.92 7.10
CA VAL A 438 -9.14 1.94 5.64
C VAL A 438 -9.77 0.70 5.00
N GLY A 439 -9.62 -0.48 5.61
CA GLY A 439 -10.19 -1.72 5.10
C GLY A 439 -11.72 -1.75 5.17
N THR A 440 -12.31 -1.30 6.29
CA THR A 440 -13.77 -1.20 6.40
C THR A 440 -14.33 -0.13 5.46
N LEU A 441 -13.66 1.03 5.32
CA LEU A 441 -14.05 2.06 4.36
C LEU A 441 -14.05 1.51 2.92
N GLY A 442 -13.05 0.74 2.52
CA GLY A 442 -12.99 0.12 1.19
C GLY A 442 -14.13 -0.89 0.93
N ILE A 443 -14.49 -1.69 1.93
CA ILE A 443 -15.62 -2.63 1.83
C ILE A 443 -16.95 -1.86 1.79
N LEU A 444 -17.14 -0.88 2.66
CA LEU A 444 -18.35 -0.05 2.70
C LEU A 444 -18.53 0.73 1.40
N MET A 445 -17.45 1.29 0.86
CA MET A 445 -17.45 1.97 -0.44
C MET A 445 -17.86 1.02 -1.58
N SER A 446 -17.36 -0.22 -1.56
CA SER A 446 -17.76 -1.25 -2.53
C SER A 446 -19.25 -1.58 -2.42
N PHE A 447 -19.76 -1.79 -1.21
CA PHE A 447 -21.18 -2.05 -0.98
C PHE A 447 -22.08 -0.86 -1.37
N ALA A 448 -21.71 0.35 -0.95
CA ALA A 448 -22.46 1.56 -1.24
C ALA A 448 -22.55 1.81 -2.74
N TRP A 449 -21.41 1.76 -3.45
CA TRP A 449 -21.39 1.99 -4.88
C TRP A 449 -22.09 0.87 -5.67
N ALA A 450 -21.87 -0.41 -5.31
CA ALA A 450 -22.57 -1.52 -5.96
C ALA A 450 -24.09 -1.42 -5.78
N SER A 451 -24.56 -0.98 -4.60
CA SER A 451 -25.98 -0.72 -4.34
C SER A 451 -26.52 0.44 -5.17
N ILE A 452 -25.84 1.59 -5.18
CA ILE A 452 -26.24 2.77 -5.98
C ILE A 452 -26.31 2.41 -7.46
N PHE A 453 -25.32 1.68 -7.96
CA PHE A 453 -25.28 1.25 -9.36
C PHE A 453 -26.43 0.27 -9.67
N SER A 454 -26.75 -0.67 -8.77
CA SER A 454 -27.93 -1.54 -8.91
C SER A 454 -29.24 -0.77 -8.93
N LEU A 455 -29.44 0.18 -8.02
CA LEU A 455 -30.66 0.99 -7.98
C LEU A 455 -30.82 1.81 -9.24
N ARG A 456 -29.72 2.40 -9.74
CA ARG A 456 -29.73 3.13 -11.00
C ARG A 456 -30.13 2.25 -12.17
N GLN A 457 -29.62 1.01 -12.25
CA GLN A 457 -30.02 0.10 -13.32
C GLN A 457 -31.48 -0.33 -13.25
N LEU A 458 -32.03 -0.46 -12.04
CA LEU A 458 -33.45 -0.73 -11.86
C LEU A 458 -34.33 0.47 -12.23
N ALA A 459 -33.88 1.69 -11.97
CA ALA A 459 -34.57 2.90 -12.44
C ALA A 459 -34.56 2.98 -13.98
N GLU A 460 -33.45 2.62 -14.62
CA GLU A 460 -33.37 2.54 -16.08
C GLU A 460 -34.33 1.50 -16.67
N ALA A 461 -34.49 0.37 -15.98
CA ALA A 461 -35.47 -0.67 -16.36
C ALA A 461 -36.90 -0.15 -16.43
N GLU A 462 -37.29 0.75 -15.52
CA GLU A 462 -38.62 1.35 -15.50
C GLU A 462 -38.79 2.37 -16.63
N ASN A 463 -37.73 3.10 -16.99
CA ASN A 463 -37.74 4.04 -18.13
C ASN A 463 -37.86 3.29 -19.48
N ASP A 464 -37.12 2.19 -19.63
CA ASP A 464 -37.11 1.35 -20.84
C ASP A 464 -38.38 0.50 -21.01
N ARG A 465 -39.30 0.55 -20.04
CA ARG A 465 -40.50 -0.29 -19.98
C ARG A 465 -41.35 -0.22 -21.25
N TYR A 466 -41.50 0.97 -21.83
CA TYR A 466 -42.26 1.18 -23.07
C TYR A 466 -41.58 0.56 -24.29
N GLU A 467 -40.24 0.57 -24.33
CA GLU A 467 -39.46 -0.05 -25.40
C GLU A 467 -39.66 -1.57 -25.39
N TYR A 468 -39.59 -2.20 -24.21
CA TYR A 468 -39.85 -3.63 -24.05
C TYR A 468 -41.30 -4.03 -24.33
N LEU A 469 -42.28 -3.19 -23.94
CA LEU A 469 -43.69 -3.41 -24.31
C LEU A 469 -43.89 -3.39 -25.83
N THR A 470 -43.16 -2.53 -26.53
CA THR A 470 -43.23 -2.46 -28.00
C THR A 470 -42.64 -3.71 -28.64
N LEU A 471 -41.51 -4.21 -28.12
CA LEU A 471 -40.93 -5.50 -28.54
C LEU A 471 -41.90 -6.68 -28.33
N LYS A 472 -42.58 -6.72 -27.18
CA LYS A 472 -43.62 -7.74 -26.91
C LYS A 472 -44.79 -7.65 -27.91
N LYS A 473 -45.25 -6.42 -28.21
CA LYS A 473 -46.31 -6.19 -29.22
C LYS A 473 -45.91 -6.62 -30.63
N MET A 474 -44.62 -6.60 -30.96
CA MET A 474 -44.08 -7.09 -32.23
C MET A 474 -43.88 -8.63 -32.27
N GLY A 475 -44.29 -9.36 -31.22
CA GLY A 475 -44.21 -10.83 -31.18
C GLY A 475 -42.85 -11.38 -30.76
N VAL A 476 -41.97 -10.56 -30.16
CA VAL A 476 -40.71 -11.06 -29.61
C VAL A 476 -40.98 -11.89 -28.35
N ASP A 477 -40.48 -13.12 -28.36
CA ASP A 477 -40.62 -14.07 -27.25
C ASP A 477 -39.94 -13.57 -25.95
N GLN A 478 -40.57 -13.82 -24.80
CA GLN A 478 -40.09 -13.37 -23.48
C GLN A 478 -38.70 -13.94 -23.16
N VAL A 479 -38.40 -15.15 -23.63
CA VAL A 479 -37.07 -15.78 -23.45
C VAL A 479 -35.99 -14.95 -24.13
N LYS A 480 -36.24 -14.43 -25.34
CA LYS A 480 -35.29 -13.57 -26.07
C LYS A 480 -35.12 -12.22 -25.37
N ILE A 481 -36.20 -11.64 -24.84
CA ILE A 481 -36.14 -10.41 -24.05
C ILE A 481 -35.27 -10.61 -22.80
N ASN A 482 -35.49 -11.70 -22.05
CA ASN A 482 -34.71 -12.00 -20.86
C ASN A 482 -33.22 -12.25 -21.17
N GLN A 483 -32.89 -12.82 -22.33
CA GLN A 483 -31.50 -12.97 -22.81
C GLN A 483 -30.83 -11.64 -23.13
N ILE A 484 -31.56 -10.73 -23.79
CA ILE A 484 -31.06 -9.36 -24.11
C ILE A 484 -30.78 -8.61 -22.81
N ILE A 485 -31.74 -8.61 -21.87
CA ILE A 485 -31.62 -7.96 -20.56
C ILE A 485 -30.42 -8.50 -19.78
N SER A 486 -30.27 -9.83 -19.73
CA SER A 486 -29.17 -10.49 -19.01
C SER A 486 -27.81 -10.15 -19.63
N THR A 487 -27.71 -10.15 -20.97
CA THR A 487 -26.45 -9.87 -21.67
C THR A 487 -26.03 -8.41 -21.54
N TYR A 488 -26.98 -7.49 -21.66
CA TYR A 488 -26.75 -6.06 -21.44
C TYR A 488 -26.29 -5.78 -20.01
N ASN A 489 -27.05 -6.21 -19.00
CA ASN A 489 -26.71 -5.99 -17.60
C ASN A 489 -25.41 -6.67 -17.19
N ARG A 490 -25.07 -7.81 -17.78
CA ARG A 490 -23.78 -8.47 -17.54
C ARG A 490 -22.61 -7.65 -18.06
N LEU A 491 -22.71 -7.13 -19.27
CA LEU A 491 -21.64 -6.30 -19.85
C LEU A 491 -21.48 -4.99 -19.08
N ILE A 492 -22.59 -4.35 -18.67
CA ILE A 492 -22.55 -3.04 -18.00
C ILE A 492 -21.95 -3.12 -16.59
N TYR A 493 -22.08 -4.26 -15.91
CA TYR A 493 -21.43 -4.54 -14.63
C TYR A 493 -19.99 -5.02 -14.78
N LEU A 494 -19.78 -6.02 -15.64
CA LEU A 494 -18.49 -6.73 -15.70
C LEU A 494 -17.39 -5.82 -16.25
N LEU A 495 -17.68 -5.00 -17.26
CA LEU A 495 -16.65 -4.18 -17.92
C LEU A 495 -16.05 -3.12 -16.97
N PRO A 496 -16.85 -2.30 -16.23
CA PRO A 496 -16.30 -1.38 -15.24
C PRO A 496 -15.63 -2.03 -14.04
N VAL A 497 -16.20 -3.13 -13.53
CA VAL A 497 -15.65 -3.81 -12.35
C VAL A 497 -14.31 -4.45 -12.68
N THR A 498 -14.21 -5.17 -13.80
CA THR A 498 -12.94 -5.79 -14.22
C THR A 498 -11.89 -4.73 -14.54
N PHE A 499 -12.26 -3.65 -15.22
CA PHE A 499 -11.34 -2.57 -15.52
C PHE A 499 -10.86 -1.85 -14.26
N GLY A 500 -11.76 -1.61 -13.30
CA GLY A 500 -11.41 -1.05 -11.99
C GLY A 500 -10.49 -1.97 -11.19
N ILE A 501 -10.71 -3.29 -11.24
CA ILE A 501 -9.85 -4.29 -10.61
C ILE A 501 -8.45 -4.28 -11.23
N ILE A 502 -8.36 -4.29 -12.55
CA ILE A 502 -7.06 -4.27 -13.24
C ILE A 502 -6.29 -3.00 -12.89
N ASN A 503 -6.93 -1.82 -12.98
CA ASN A 503 -6.29 -0.56 -12.62
C ASN A 503 -5.86 -0.54 -11.15
N GLY A 504 -6.72 -0.97 -10.23
CA GLY A 504 -6.40 -1.03 -8.80
C GLY A 504 -5.23 -1.96 -8.50
N LEU A 505 -5.19 -3.14 -9.09
CA LEU A 505 -4.09 -4.10 -8.93
C LEU A 505 -2.78 -3.60 -9.55
N LEU A 506 -2.82 -2.92 -10.70
CA LEU A 506 -1.63 -2.32 -11.31
C LEU A 506 -1.04 -1.23 -10.42
N ILE A 507 -1.86 -0.32 -9.89
CA ILE A 507 -1.44 0.70 -8.92
C ILE A 507 -0.79 0.01 -7.70
N MET A 508 -1.47 -1.00 -7.14
CA MET A 508 -0.96 -1.72 -5.97
C MET A 508 0.30 -2.52 -6.25
N ARG A 509 0.50 -3.01 -7.48
CA ARG A 509 1.73 -3.70 -7.90
C ARG A 509 2.92 -2.74 -7.89
N VAL A 510 2.72 -1.50 -8.34
CA VAL A 510 3.75 -0.44 -8.28
C VAL A 510 4.03 -0.06 -6.82
N ILE A 511 2.98 0.12 -6.01
CA ILE A 511 3.11 0.45 -4.58
C ILE A 511 3.88 -0.65 -3.83
N GLY A 512 3.44 -1.91 -3.96
CA GLY A 512 4.06 -3.05 -3.30
C GLY A 512 5.45 -3.39 -3.83
N GLY A 513 5.73 -3.12 -5.12
CA GLY A 513 7.05 -3.32 -5.73
C GLY A 513 8.11 -2.36 -5.18
N ASN A 514 7.74 -1.12 -4.87
CA ASN A 514 8.64 -0.15 -4.22
C ASN A 514 8.93 -0.51 -2.75
N LEU A 515 8.11 -1.36 -2.13
CA LEU A 515 8.22 -1.76 -0.73
C LEU A 515 8.78 -3.18 -0.54
N ASP A 516 9.61 -3.63 -1.50
CA ASP A 516 10.47 -4.81 -1.40
C ASP A 516 9.72 -6.15 -1.21
N HIS A 517 9.00 -6.57 -2.25
CA HIS A 517 8.35 -7.88 -2.37
C HIS A 517 7.39 -8.24 -1.22
N LEU A 518 6.48 -7.32 -0.91
CA LEU A 518 5.31 -7.64 -0.08
C LEU A 518 4.51 -8.82 -0.65
N GLN A 519 4.12 -9.74 0.23
CA GLN A 519 3.22 -10.83 -0.11
C GLN A 519 1.83 -10.27 -0.44
N LEU A 520 1.54 -10.07 -1.73
CA LEU A 520 0.27 -9.57 -2.25
C LEU A 520 -0.91 -10.53 -2.02
N GLY A 521 -0.72 -11.65 -1.31
CA GLY A 521 -1.75 -12.65 -1.04
C GLY A 521 -3.00 -12.06 -0.39
N LEU A 522 -2.83 -11.21 0.63
CA LEU A 522 -3.95 -10.57 1.32
C LEU A 522 -4.74 -9.64 0.39
N LEU A 523 -4.05 -8.91 -0.50
CA LEU A 523 -4.68 -8.07 -1.52
C LEU A 523 -5.54 -8.89 -2.50
N TYR A 524 -5.05 -10.04 -2.96
CA TYR A 524 -5.82 -10.89 -3.88
C TYR A 524 -7.10 -11.43 -3.22
N ILE A 525 -7.02 -11.85 -1.96
CA ILE A 525 -8.20 -12.30 -1.19
C ILE A 525 -9.22 -11.16 -1.08
N LEU A 526 -8.79 -9.95 -0.71
CA LEU A 526 -9.68 -8.78 -0.61
C LEU A 526 -10.28 -8.39 -1.97
N THR A 527 -9.55 -8.58 -3.06
CA THR A 527 -10.06 -8.34 -4.42
C THR A 527 -11.18 -9.33 -4.78
N VAL A 528 -11.05 -10.59 -4.38
CA VAL A 528 -12.11 -11.61 -4.56
C VAL A 528 -13.36 -11.23 -3.77
N VAL A 529 -13.21 -10.69 -2.55
CA VAL A 529 -14.35 -10.19 -1.75
C VAL A 529 -15.06 -9.05 -2.48
N VAL A 530 -14.32 -8.05 -3.00
CA VAL A 530 -14.90 -6.96 -3.79
C VAL A 530 -15.63 -7.51 -5.02
N PHE A 531 -15.00 -8.39 -5.78
CA PHE A 531 -15.64 -9.03 -6.94
C PHE A 531 -16.92 -9.78 -6.56
N GLY A 532 -16.92 -10.48 -5.42
CA GLY A 532 -18.09 -11.16 -4.87
C GLY A 532 -19.24 -10.20 -4.51
N ILE A 533 -18.93 -9.05 -3.91
CA ILE A 533 -19.93 -8.00 -3.61
C ILE A 533 -20.60 -7.53 -4.90
N TYR A 534 -19.82 -7.13 -5.90
CA TYR A 534 -20.37 -6.68 -7.19
C TYR A 534 -21.11 -7.80 -7.92
N GLY A 535 -20.64 -9.05 -7.83
CA GLY A 535 -21.31 -10.22 -8.38
C GLY A 535 -22.68 -10.47 -7.75
N ALA A 536 -22.80 -10.36 -6.42
CA ALA A 536 -24.06 -10.49 -5.71
C ALA A 536 -25.07 -9.41 -6.11
N PHE A 537 -24.63 -8.15 -6.19
CA PHE A 537 -25.48 -7.05 -6.66
C PHE A 537 -25.90 -7.22 -8.12
N HIS A 538 -25.00 -7.67 -8.99
CA HIS A 538 -25.31 -7.96 -10.38
C HIS A 538 -26.40 -9.04 -10.51
N ILE A 539 -26.28 -10.15 -9.76
CA ILE A 539 -27.29 -11.21 -9.73
C ILE A 539 -28.63 -10.63 -9.25
N PHE A 540 -28.61 -9.85 -8.17
CA PHE A 540 -29.80 -9.17 -7.66
C PHE A 540 -30.46 -8.25 -8.70
N THR A 541 -29.67 -7.43 -9.41
CA THR A 541 -30.17 -6.52 -10.44
C THR A 541 -30.84 -7.28 -11.57
N ILE A 542 -30.23 -8.35 -12.12
CA ILE A 542 -30.81 -9.09 -13.24
C ILE A 542 -32.18 -9.68 -12.88
N HIS A 543 -32.29 -10.35 -11.73
CA HIS A 543 -33.56 -10.96 -11.32
C HIS A 543 -34.67 -9.92 -11.15
N ARG A 544 -34.34 -8.76 -10.58
CA ARG A 544 -35.31 -7.67 -10.38
C ARG A 544 -35.67 -6.99 -11.70
N TYR A 545 -34.69 -6.76 -12.57
CA TYR A 545 -34.90 -6.18 -13.90
C TYR A 545 -35.84 -7.05 -14.73
N GLN A 546 -35.57 -8.35 -14.82
CA GLN A 546 -36.43 -9.30 -15.54
C GLN A 546 -37.85 -9.32 -14.98
N ARG A 547 -38.01 -9.31 -13.65
CA ARG A 547 -39.32 -9.26 -13.01
C ARG A 547 -40.11 -7.99 -13.35
N ILE A 548 -39.47 -6.82 -13.40
CA ILE A 548 -40.11 -5.56 -13.81
C ILE A 548 -40.67 -5.71 -15.24
N VAL A 549 -39.84 -6.19 -16.17
CA VAL A 549 -40.24 -6.37 -17.57
C VAL A 549 -41.32 -7.44 -17.73
N GLU A 550 -41.26 -8.55 -17.00
CA GLU A 550 -42.27 -9.61 -17.02
C GLU A 550 -43.64 -9.14 -16.51
N LEU A 551 -43.67 -8.38 -15.42
CA LEU A 551 -44.90 -7.80 -14.86
C LEU A 551 -45.53 -6.76 -15.79
N THR A 552 -44.75 -6.21 -16.72
CA THR A 552 -45.26 -5.29 -17.71
C THR A 552 -46.01 -6.05 -18.81
N ARG A 553 -47.34 -6.13 -18.68
CA ARG A 553 -48.23 -6.73 -19.68
C ARG A 553 -48.74 -5.64 -20.65
N PRO A 554 -48.90 -5.95 -21.94
CA PRO A 554 -49.63 -5.06 -22.84
C PRO A 554 -51.05 -4.91 -22.27
N SER A 555 -51.49 -3.66 -22.07
CA SER A 555 -52.88 -3.38 -21.71
C SER A 555 -53.77 -4.00 -22.76
N GLU A 556 -54.66 -4.92 -22.36
CA GLU A 556 -55.79 -5.33 -23.19
C GLU A 556 -56.51 -4.05 -23.61
N GLN A 557 -56.45 -3.71 -24.89
CA GLN A 557 -57.26 -2.64 -25.44
C GLN A 557 -58.71 -3.05 -25.16
N ARG A 558 -59.39 -2.33 -24.25
CA ARG A 558 -60.86 -2.37 -24.22
C ARG A 558 -61.31 -1.97 -25.63
N PRO A 559 -62.03 -2.83 -26.36
CA PRO A 559 -62.69 -2.37 -27.58
C PRO A 559 -63.63 -1.22 -27.19
N ARG A 560 -63.62 -0.21 -28.06
CA ARG A 560 -64.14 1.14 -27.87
C ARG A 560 -65.53 1.22 -27.25
#